data_AF-A0A1S9CAY7-F1
#
_entry.id   AF-A0A1S9CAY7-F1
#
_cell.length_a   1.000
_cell.length_b   1.000
_cell.length_c   1.000
_cell.angle_alpha   90.00
_cell.angle_beta   90.00
_cell.angle_gamma   90.00
#
_symmetry.space_group_name_H-M   'P 1'
#
loop_
_entity.id
_entity.type
_entity.pdbx_description
1 polymer ?
#
loop_
_entity_poly.entity_id
_entity_poly.type
_entity_poly.pdbx_seq_one_letter_code
_entity_poly.pdbx_strand_id
1 'polypeptide(L)'
;MQKIKFNKFIKVIATLFSLVLALFLLVLLDTKTFADTTTQKLRENVIRFHVLANSNSSEDQRIKEQIRDEIIRYIQPILQHIDSIEQSRITILTHMDRMQALAEEVIKQNNRTDPITIELGISKFPTKTYGDILFPAGQYEACRILIGQAEGNNWWCVLFPPLCYVDLATGVESNSELLSDAQYDIIKFQDKKTFQIRFKLWECLKGVFD
;
A
#
# COMPACT_ATOMS: atom_id res chain seq x y z
N MET A 1 -32.70 35.29 44.49
CA MET A 1 -33.25 34.48 43.36
C MET A 1 -32.33 34.35 42.14
N GLN A 2 -31.49 35.34 41.79
CA GLN A 2 -30.63 35.28 40.59
C GLN A 2 -29.51 34.22 40.61
N LYS A 3 -28.82 34.00 41.75
CA LYS A 3 -27.74 32.98 41.88
C LYS A 3 -28.21 31.54 41.59
N ILE A 4 -29.46 31.21 41.92
CA ILE A 4 -30.03 29.87 41.69
C ILE A 4 -30.27 29.62 40.19
N LYS A 5 -30.66 30.65 39.44
CA LYS A 5 -30.84 30.56 37.97
C LYS A 5 -29.50 30.43 37.24
N PHE A 6 -28.47 31.13 37.72
CA PHE A 6 -27.11 31.07 37.17
C PHE A 6 -26.46 29.69 37.34
N ASN A 7 -26.57 29.08 38.52
CA ASN A 7 -26.07 27.72 38.74
C ASN A 7 -26.83 26.64 37.95
N LYS A 8 -28.12 26.84 37.67
CA LYS A 8 -28.89 25.98 36.76
C LYS A 8 -28.42 26.12 35.32
N PHE A 9 -28.11 27.34 34.87
CA PHE A 9 -27.62 27.62 33.53
C PHE A 9 -26.24 26.99 33.27
N ILE A 10 -25.29 27.11 34.23
CA ILE A 10 -23.97 26.46 34.13
C ILE A 10 -24.10 24.93 34.05
N LYS A 11 -24.99 24.32 34.85
CA LYS A 11 -25.23 22.88 34.80
C LYS A 11 -25.77 22.41 33.45
N VAL A 12 -26.68 23.18 32.84
CA VAL A 12 -27.24 22.86 31.51
C VAL A 12 -26.16 22.92 30.43
N ILE A 13 -25.30 23.95 30.46
CA ILE A 13 -24.16 24.06 29.51
C ILE A 13 -23.17 22.92 29.72
N ALA A 14 -22.83 22.59 30.97
CA ALA A 14 -21.92 21.48 31.27
C ALA A 14 -22.49 20.14 30.79
N THR A 15 -23.79 19.90 30.97
CA THR A 15 -24.44 18.68 30.46
C THR A 15 -24.45 18.63 28.93
N LEU A 16 -24.77 19.74 28.25
CA LEU A 16 -24.73 19.82 26.78
C LEU A 16 -23.32 19.60 26.24
N PHE A 17 -22.30 20.21 26.86
CA PHE A 17 -20.91 20.02 26.49
C PHE A 17 -20.46 18.56 26.69
N SER A 18 -20.83 17.92 27.80
CA SER A 18 -20.53 16.51 28.03
C SER A 18 -21.18 15.58 26.99
N LEU A 19 -22.38 15.92 26.53
CA LEU A 19 -23.14 15.15 25.54
C LEU A 19 -22.54 15.31 24.14
N VAL A 20 -22.09 16.53 23.78
CA VAL A 20 -21.34 16.80 22.55
C VAL A 20 -19.98 16.10 22.56
N LEU A 21 -19.27 16.12 23.69
CA LEU A 21 -17.99 15.42 23.83
C LEU A 21 -18.17 13.90 23.74
N ALA A 22 -19.21 13.35 24.35
CA ALA A 22 -19.54 11.93 24.25
C ALA A 22 -19.90 11.53 22.80
N LEU A 23 -20.68 12.36 22.10
CA LEU A 23 -21.01 12.16 20.69
C LEU A 23 -19.77 12.23 19.81
N PHE A 24 -18.87 13.18 20.05
CA PHE A 24 -17.60 13.31 19.34
C PHE A 24 -16.71 12.08 19.57
N LEU A 25 -16.62 11.57 20.80
CA LEU A 25 -15.87 10.36 21.12
C LEU A 25 -16.46 9.11 20.44
N LEU A 26 -17.79 8.99 20.37
CA LEU A 26 -18.46 7.91 19.64
C LEU A 26 -18.14 7.95 18.15
N VAL A 27 -18.21 9.13 17.52
CA VAL A 27 -17.83 9.32 16.10
C VAL A 27 -16.35 8.97 15.87
N LEU A 28 -15.45 9.36 16.78
CA LEU A 28 -14.04 8.99 16.67
C LEU A 28 -13.81 7.48 16.76
N LEU A 29 -14.55 6.77 17.64
CA LEU A 29 -14.46 5.31 17.77
C LEU A 29 -14.92 4.60 16.49
N ASP A 30 -16.05 5.02 15.91
CA ASP A 30 -16.56 4.47 14.65
C ASP A 30 -15.61 4.69 13.46
N THR A 31 -14.93 5.84 13.41
CA THR A 31 -13.98 6.12 12.32
C THR A 31 -12.72 5.27 12.39
N LYS A 32 -12.28 4.86 13.59
CA LYS A 32 -11.12 4.00 13.78
C LYS A 32 -11.43 2.55 13.42
N THR A 33 -12.54 2.02 13.92
CA THR A 33 -12.96 0.64 13.63
C THR A 33 -13.21 0.41 12.14
N PHE A 34 -13.82 1.39 11.46
CA PHE A 34 -14.01 1.34 10.01
C PHE A 34 -12.67 1.38 9.25
N ALA A 35 -11.75 2.25 9.64
CA ALA A 35 -10.44 2.37 9.00
C ALA A 35 -9.59 1.11 9.17
N ASP A 36 -9.60 0.50 10.36
CA ASP A 36 -8.86 -0.73 10.65
C ASP A 36 -9.43 -1.91 9.86
N THR A 37 -10.76 -2.06 9.84
CA THR A 37 -11.45 -3.11 9.07
C THR A 37 -11.18 -2.99 7.57
N THR A 38 -11.23 -1.78 7.02
CA THR A 38 -10.95 -1.53 5.60
C THR A 38 -9.50 -1.82 5.26
N THR A 39 -8.56 -1.40 6.12
CA THR A 39 -7.13 -1.66 5.95
C THR A 39 -6.80 -3.14 6.08
N GLN A 40 -7.52 -3.87 6.92
CA GLN A 40 -7.38 -5.33 7.02
C GLN A 40 -7.88 -6.01 5.76
N LYS A 41 -9.09 -5.68 5.27
CA LYS A 41 -9.62 -6.24 4.02
C LYS A 41 -8.69 -5.96 2.83
N LEU A 42 -8.12 -4.76 2.75
CA LEU A 42 -7.12 -4.46 1.72
C LEU A 42 -5.92 -5.40 1.82
N ARG A 43 -5.34 -5.55 3.02
CA ARG A 43 -4.18 -6.42 3.28
C ARG A 43 -4.43 -7.88 2.89
N GLU A 44 -5.65 -8.37 3.12
CA GLU A 44 -6.07 -9.74 2.81
C GLU A 44 -6.30 -9.98 1.31
N ASN A 45 -6.42 -8.92 0.51
CA ASN A 45 -6.73 -9.02 -0.92
C ASN A 45 -5.61 -8.51 -1.84
N VAL A 46 -4.42 -8.21 -1.29
CA VAL A 46 -3.27 -7.76 -2.08
C VAL A 46 -2.02 -8.59 -1.81
N ILE A 47 -1.24 -8.83 -2.87
CA ILE A 47 0.13 -9.33 -2.76
C ILE A 47 1.06 -8.21 -3.18
N ARG A 48 1.89 -7.76 -2.25
CA ARG A 48 2.87 -6.70 -2.50
C ARG A 48 4.11 -7.25 -3.21
N PHE A 49 4.93 -6.36 -3.75
CA PHE A 49 6.22 -6.73 -4.33
C PHE A 49 7.30 -5.73 -3.96
N HIS A 50 8.51 -6.21 -3.71
CA HIS A 50 9.68 -5.34 -3.64
C HIS A 50 10.99 -6.04 -3.94
N VAL A 51 11.93 -5.24 -4.44
CA VAL A 51 13.30 -5.66 -4.74
C VAL A 51 14.25 -4.88 -3.82
N LEU A 52 15.10 -5.59 -3.09
CA LEU A 52 16.14 -5.04 -2.23
C LEU A 52 17.48 -5.18 -2.94
N ALA A 53 18.15 -4.05 -3.17
CA ALA A 53 19.51 -4.03 -3.70
C ALA A 53 20.51 -4.56 -2.67
N ASN A 54 21.66 -5.03 -3.14
CA ASN A 54 22.77 -5.41 -2.29
C ASN A 54 23.28 -4.24 -1.43
N SER A 55 23.43 -3.05 -2.02
CA SER A 55 23.78 -1.81 -1.32
C SER A 55 23.14 -0.57 -1.97
N ASN A 56 23.49 0.62 -1.48
CA ASN A 56 23.05 1.91 -2.03
C ASN A 56 23.98 2.49 -3.11
N SER A 57 24.98 1.72 -3.58
CA SER A 57 25.82 2.15 -4.71
C SER A 57 24.98 2.32 -5.97
N SER A 58 25.34 3.28 -6.83
CA SER A 58 24.62 3.51 -8.09
C SER A 58 24.55 2.25 -8.96
N GLU A 59 25.59 1.41 -8.92
CA GLU A 59 25.62 0.14 -9.63
C GLU A 59 24.61 -0.87 -9.08
N ASP A 60 24.56 -1.07 -7.75
CA ASP A 60 23.60 -2.00 -7.15
C ASP A 60 22.15 -1.52 -7.34
N GLN A 61 21.92 -0.20 -7.33
CA GLN A 61 20.61 0.39 -7.63
C GLN A 61 20.20 0.16 -9.09
N ARG A 62 21.14 0.33 -10.04
CA ARG A 62 20.90 0.04 -11.47
C ARG A 62 20.59 -1.44 -11.70
N ILE A 63 21.35 -2.34 -11.09
CA ILE A 63 21.12 -3.79 -11.21
C ILE A 63 19.75 -4.17 -10.63
N LYS A 64 19.37 -3.61 -9.48
CA LYS A 64 18.03 -3.78 -8.89
C LYS A 64 16.92 -3.35 -9.85
N GLU A 65 17.09 -2.21 -10.53
CA GLU A 65 16.12 -1.71 -11.51
C GLU A 65 16.00 -2.65 -12.72
N GLN A 66 17.13 -3.19 -13.23
CA GLN A 66 17.11 -4.18 -14.30
C GLN A 66 16.40 -5.47 -13.88
N ILE A 67 16.72 -6.03 -12.71
CA ILE A 67 16.07 -7.23 -12.17
C ILE A 67 14.57 -7.00 -12.00
N ARG A 68 14.19 -5.85 -11.44
CA ARG A 68 12.79 -5.44 -11.31
C ARG A 68 12.10 -5.49 -12.68
N ASP A 69 12.66 -4.81 -13.68
CA ASP A 69 12.03 -4.66 -14.98
C ASP A 69 11.87 -6.01 -15.70
N GLU A 70 12.88 -6.88 -15.62
CA GLU A 70 12.81 -8.23 -16.18
C GLU A 70 11.75 -9.10 -15.50
N ILE A 71 11.69 -9.09 -14.16
CA ILE A 71 10.71 -9.88 -13.40
C ILE A 71 9.29 -9.37 -13.68
N ILE A 72 9.06 -8.06 -13.60
CA ILE A 72 7.74 -7.48 -13.83
C ILE A 72 7.24 -7.77 -15.25
N ARG A 73 8.11 -7.62 -16.26
CA ARG A 73 7.77 -7.94 -17.65
C ARG A 73 7.36 -9.41 -17.84
N TYR A 74 7.93 -10.31 -17.05
CA TYR A 74 7.60 -11.74 -17.10
C TYR A 74 6.29 -12.08 -16.37
N ILE A 75 6.16 -11.68 -15.10
CA ILE A 75 5.08 -12.17 -14.24
C ILE A 75 3.77 -11.40 -14.41
N GLN A 76 3.84 -10.12 -14.78
CA GLN A 76 2.66 -9.25 -14.84
C GLN A 76 1.63 -9.71 -15.88
N PRO A 77 1.99 -10.06 -17.13
CA PRO A 77 1.01 -10.56 -18.10
C PRO A 77 0.32 -11.85 -17.66
N ILE A 78 0.99 -12.66 -16.84
CA ILE A 78 0.41 -13.91 -16.30
C ILE A 78 -0.65 -13.57 -15.25
N LEU A 79 -0.34 -12.62 -14.35
CA LEU A 79 -1.24 -12.19 -13.29
C LEU A 79 -2.40 -11.33 -13.77
N GLN A 80 -2.28 -10.67 -14.93
CA GLN A 80 -3.37 -9.93 -15.57
C GLN A 80 -4.63 -10.78 -15.77
N HIS A 81 -4.47 -12.07 -16.04
CA HIS A 81 -5.57 -12.99 -16.34
C HIS A 81 -6.09 -13.74 -15.09
N ILE A 82 -5.69 -13.34 -13.90
CA ILE A 82 -6.04 -13.98 -12.64
C ILE A 82 -6.83 -13.02 -11.77
N ASP A 83 -8.01 -13.45 -11.32
CA ASP A 83 -8.93 -12.59 -10.54
C ASP A 83 -8.93 -12.90 -9.03
N SER A 84 -8.20 -13.93 -8.60
CA SER A 84 -8.17 -14.38 -7.20
C SER A 84 -6.77 -14.26 -6.59
N ILE A 85 -6.72 -13.79 -5.34
CA ILE A 85 -5.47 -13.75 -4.56
C ILE A 85 -4.89 -15.16 -4.37
N GLU A 86 -5.73 -16.18 -4.18
CA GLU A 86 -5.28 -17.56 -3.99
C GLU A 86 -4.61 -18.11 -5.25
N GLN A 87 -5.22 -17.88 -6.40
CA GLN A 87 -4.64 -18.26 -7.70
C GLN A 87 -3.38 -17.47 -8.00
N SER A 88 -3.35 -16.18 -7.63
CA SER A 88 -2.16 -15.33 -7.78
C SER A 88 -1.01 -15.85 -6.93
N ARG A 89 -1.26 -16.25 -5.68
CA ARG A 89 -0.27 -16.86 -4.78
C ARG A 89 0.31 -18.13 -5.38
N ILE A 90 -0.55 -19.04 -5.84
CA ILE A 90 -0.11 -20.31 -6.47
C ILE A 90 0.72 -20.02 -7.73
N THR A 91 0.30 -19.04 -8.53
CA THR A 91 1.00 -18.64 -9.75
C THR A 91 2.39 -18.08 -9.42
N ILE A 92 2.49 -17.17 -8.46
CA ILE A 92 3.77 -16.60 -8.02
C ILE A 92 4.72 -17.71 -7.55
N LEU A 93 4.23 -18.64 -6.73
CA LEU A 93 5.03 -19.77 -6.24
C LEU A 93 5.50 -20.68 -7.39
N THR A 94 4.61 -20.99 -8.34
CA THR A 94 4.93 -21.84 -9.50
C THR A 94 5.97 -21.20 -10.42
N HIS A 95 5.97 -19.87 -10.51
CA HIS A 95 6.87 -19.11 -11.36
C HIS A 95 8.14 -18.61 -10.65
N MET A 96 8.33 -18.95 -9.38
CA MET A 96 9.43 -18.45 -8.55
C MET A 96 10.81 -18.84 -9.08
N ASP A 97 11.00 -20.10 -9.47
CA ASP A 97 12.25 -20.60 -10.06
C ASP A 97 12.60 -19.85 -11.35
N ARG A 98 11.59 -19.53 -12.16
CA ARG A 98 11.81 -18.77 -13.40
C ARG A 98 12.17 -17.32 -13.12
N MET A 99 11.53 -16.67 -12.15
CA MET A 99 11.90 -15.33 -11.71
C MET A 99 13.33 -15.29 -11.16
N GLN A 100 13.74 -16.33 -10.42
CA GLN A 100 15.09 -16.45 -9.89
C GLN A 100 16.11 -16.59 -11.02
N ALA A 101 15.85 -17.46 -12.00
CA ALA A 101 16.73 -17.61 -13.16
C ALA A 101 16.89 -16.30 -13.96
N LEU A 102 15.81 -15.52 -14.13
CA LEU A 102 15.86 -14.21 -14.79
C LEU A 102 16.73 -13.21 -14.01
N ALA A 103 16.58 -13.16 -12.69
CA ALA A 103 17.38 -12.28 -11.85
C ALA A 103 18.86 -12.67 -11.88
N GLU A 104 19.18 -13.96 -11.81
CA GLU A 104 20.55 -14.48 -11.90
C GLU A 104 21.17 -14.19 -13.28
N GLU A 105 20.39 -14.24 -14.35
CA GLU A 105 20.84 -13.85 -15.69
C GLU A 105 21.27 -12.37 -15.72
N VAL A 106 20.48 -11.47 -15.13
CA VAL A 106 20.84 -10.05 -15.02
C VAL A 106 22.12 -9.85 -14.19
N ILE A 107 22.27 -10.56 -13.07
CA ILE A 107 23.52 -10.53 -12.27
C ILE A 107 24.72 -10.93 -13.12
N LYS A 108 24.61 -12.02 -13.87
CA LYS A 108 25.68 -12.52 -14.73
C LYS A 108 26.01 -11.56 -15.87
N GLN A 109 25.01 -10.95 -16.50
CA GLN A 109 25.21 -9.95 -17.56
C GLN A 109 25.97 -8.71 -17.07
N ASN A 110 25.86 -8.39 -15.77
CA ASN A 110 26.61 -7.32 -15.13
C ASN A 110 27.98 -7.77 -14.58
N ASN A 111 28.46 -8.97 -14.93
CA ASN A 111 29.71 -9.57 -14.43
C ASN A 111 29.79 -9.69 -12.90
N ARG A 112 28.65 -9.95 -12.27
CA ARG A 112 28.52 -10.11 -10.82
C ARG A 112 28.20 -11.56 -10.46
N THR A 113 28.31 -11.88 -9.17
CA THR A 113 27.99 -13.19 -8.60
C THR A 113 27.19 -13.06 -7.30
N ASP A 114 26.44 -11.96 -7.14
CA ASP A 114 25.62 -11.76 -5.95
C ASP A 114 24.54 -12.85 -5.89
N PRO A 115 24.33 -13.50 -4.73
CA PRO A 115 23.24 -14.45 -4.58
C PRO A 115 21.89 -13.74 -4.73
N ILE A 116 20.92 -14.45 -5.30
CA ILE A 116 19.52 -14.01 -5.39
C ILE A 116 18.67 -14.92 -4.52
N THR A 117 17.85 -14.32 -3.66
CA THR A 117 16.80 -15.03 -2.93
C THR A 117 15.45 -14.43 -3.29
N ILE A 118 14.50 -15.28 -3.68
CA ILE A 118 13.11 -14.89 -3.89
C ILE A 118 12.24 -15.55 -2.83
N GLU A 119 11.40 -14.77 -2.18
CA GLU A 119 10.53 -15.24 -1.10
C GLU A 119 9.10 -14.74 -1.28
N LEU A 120 8.12 -15.54 -0.88
CA LEU A 120 6.73 -15.11 -0.71
C LEU A 120 6.36 -15.24 0.76
N GLY A 121 6.09 -14.12 1.43
CA GLY A 121 5.82 -14.12 2.87
C GLY A 121 5.43 -12.76 3.41
N ILE A 122 5.31 -12.65 4.73
CA ILE A 122 4.89 -11.41 5.38
C ILE A 122 6.06 -10.43 5.49
N SER A 123 5.85 -9.20 5.03
CA SER A 123 6.85 -8.12 5.08
C SER A 123 6.22 -6.79 5.49
N LYS A 124 7.04 -5.91 6.08
CA LYS A 124 6.62 -4.58 6.52
C LYS A 124 6.76 -3.58 5.39
N PHE A 125 5.68 -2.87 5.09
CA PHE A 125 5.64 -1.82 4.09
C PHE A 125 5.39 -0.46 4.75
N PRO A 126 6.05 0.61 4.29
CA PRO A 126 5.64 1.98 4.60
C PRO A 126 4.37 2.33 3.83
N THR A 127 3.75 3.47 4.18
CA THR A 127 2.65 4.03 3.38
C THR A 127 3.13 4.38 1.97
N LYS A 128 2.41 3.93 0.93
CA LYS A 128 2.72 4.17 -0.48
C LYS A 128 1.48 4.54 -1.27
N THR A 129 1.66 5.39 -2.27
CA THR A 129 0.59 5.83 -3.18
C THR A 129 0.92 5.36 -4.59
N TYR A 130 -0.08 4.84 -5.31
CA TYR A 130 0.01 4.43 -6.71
C TYR A 130 -1.18 5.06 -7.44
N GLY A 131 -0.92 6.08 -8.26
CA GLY A 131 -1.98 6.93 -8.83
C GLY A 131 -2.86 7.51 -7.73
N ASP A 132 -4.14 7.19 -7.77
CA ASP A 132 -5.15 7.66 -6.80
C ASP A 132 -5.33 6.73 -5.58
N ILE A 133 -4.55 5.66 -5.49
CA ILE A 133 -4.74 4.55 -4.54
C ILE A 133 -3.70 4.65 -3.43
N LEU A 134 -4.14 4.59 -2.17
CA LEU A 134 -3.29 4.72 -0.98
C LEU A 134 -3.19 3.40 -0.22
N PHE A 135 -1.98 2.87 -0.14
CA PHE A 135 -1.65 1.71 0.68
C PHE A 135 -1.03 2.16 2.01
N PRO A 136 -1.71 1.98 3.15
CA PRO A 136 -1.18 2.38 4.45
C PRO A 136 -0.01 1.51 4.90
N ALA A 137 0.84 2.03 5.78
CA ALA A 137 1.91 1.26 6.40
C ALA A 137 1.35 0.04 7.16
N GLY A 138 2.05 -1.09 7.09
CA GLY A 138 1.56 -2.33 7.72
C GLY A 138 2.33 -3.58 7.31
N GLN A 139 1.82 -4.72 7.76
CA GLN A 139 2.30 -6.04 7.34
C GLN A 139 1.43 -6.54 6.19
N TYR A 140 2.08 -6.99 5.13
CA TYR A 140 1.44 -7.50 3.92
C TYR A 140 2.12 -8.78 3.48
N GLU A 141 1.37 -9.67 2.83
CA GLU A 141 1.98 -10.71 2.01
C GLU A 141 2.71 -10.05 0.84
N ALA A 142 3.94 -10.49 0.58
CA ALA A 142 4.81 -9.88 -0.41
C ALA A 142 5.73 -10.90 -1.07
N CYS A 143 5.84 -10.79 -2.40
CA CYS A 143 6.93 -11.38 -3.14
C CYS A 143 8.15 -10.45 -3.05
N ARG A 144 9.27 -10.95 -2.51
CA ARG A 144 10.47 -10.18 -2.25
C ARG A 144 11.63 -10.73 -3.05
N ILE A 145 12.41 -9.86 -3.66
CA ILE A 145 13.66 -10.20 -4.34
C ILE A 145 14.81 -9.60 -3.53
N LEU A 146 15.67 -10.44 -2.97
CA LEU A 146 16.82 -10.06 -2.17
C LEU A 146 18.08 -10.25 -3.01
N ILE A 147 18.80 -9.17 -3.30
CA ILE A 147 20.05 -9.20 -4.05
C ILE A 147 21.20 -9.11 -3.04
N GLY A 148 22.10 -10.09 -3.04
CA GLY A 148 23.27 -10.10 -2.16
C GLY A 148 22.88 -10.02 -0.68
N GLN A 149 23.39 -9.02 0.04
CA GLN A 149 23.06 -8.78 1.45
C GLN A 149 21.70 -8.09 1.67
N ALA A 150 21.06 -7.58 0.60
CA ALA A 150 19.77 -6.90 0.66
C ALA A 150 19.73 -5.68 1.62
N GLU A 151 20.84 -4.95 1.76
CA GLU A 151 20.96 -3.78 2.65
C GLU A 151 20.66 -2.44 1.93
N GLY A 152 20.49 -2.48 0.62
CA GLY A 152 20.22 -1.31 -0.20
C GLY A 152 18.76 -0.88 -0.20
N ASN A 153 18.51 0.24 -0.90
CA ASN A 153 17.20 0.82 -1.02
C ASN A 153 16.21 -0.11 -1.72
N ASN A 154 15.00 -0.15 -1.17
CA ASN A 154 13.88 -0.93 -1.67
C ASN A 154 13.23 -0.26 -2.89
N TRP A 155 12.74 -1.05 -3.84
CA TRP A 155 11.73 -0.62 -4.81
C TRP A 155 10.40 -1.30 -4.49
N TRP A 156 9.29 -0.55 -4.39
CA TRP A 156 8.02 -1.03 -3.85
C TRP A 156 6.91 -1.05 -4.88
N CYS A 157 6.09 -2.10 -4.89
CA CYS A 157 4.95 -2.23 -5.79
C CYS A 157 3.83 -3.14 -5.25
N VAL A 158 2.75 -3.30 -6.02
CA VAL A 158 1.64 -4.23 -5.80
C VAL A 158 1.58 -5.20 -6.98
N LEU A 159 1.84 -6.47 -6.69
CA LEU A 159 1.88 -7.54 -7.69
C LEU A 159 0.50 -8.10 -8.00
N PHE A 160 -0.35 -8.18 -6.97
CA PHE A 160 -1.77 -8.50 -7.12
C PHE A 160 -2.62 -7.52 -6.29
N PRO A 161 -3.63 -6.85 -6.88
CA PRO A 161 -3.84 -6.74 -8.34
C PRO A 161 -2.60 -6.13 -9.02
N PRO A 162 -2.37 -6.38 -10.32
CA PRO A 162 -1.09 -6.09 -10.99
C PRO A 162 -0.87 -4.60 -11.25
N LEU A 163 -0.66 -3.78 -10.20
CA LEU A 163 -0.43 -2.33 -10.31
C LEU A 163 1.03 -1.98 -10.68
N CYS A 164 1.87 -2.98 -10.94
CA CYS A 164 3.27 -2.79 -11.34
C CYS A 164 3.47 -2.36 -12.80
N TYR A 165 2.50 -1.65 -13.38
CA TYR A 165 2.69 -0.89 -14.60
C TYR A 165 3.48 0.38 -14.27
N VAL A 166 4.77 0.20 -13.99
CA VAL A 166 5.75 1.01 -14.69
C VAL A 166 5.79 2.50 -14.26
N ASP A 167 6.58 2.75 -13.21
CA ASP A 167 7.37 3.96 -13.00
C ASP A 167 8.54 4.02 -14.03
N LEU A 168 8.29 3.62 -15.29
CA LEU A 168 9.26 3.67 -16.41
C LEU A 168 9.11 5.04 -17.07
N ALA A 169 9.95 5.98 -16.66
CA ALA A 169 10.42 7.09 -17.48
C ALA A 169 9.39 8.07 -18.09
N THR A 170 8.09 8.00 -17.79
CA THR A 170 7.06 8.77 -18.53
C THR A 170 5.94 9.38 -17.69
N GLY A 171 5.87 9.13 -16.37
CA GLY A 171 4.85 9.76 -15.52
C GLY A 171 3.41 9.35 -15.89
N VAL A 172 3.22 8.17 -16.46
CA VAL A 172 1.88 7.62 -16.75
C VAL A 172 1.35 7.00 -15.47
N GLU A 173 0.18 7.48 -15.05
CA GLU A 173 -0.55 7.01 -13.88
C GLU A 173 -0.80 5.49 -13.95
N SER A 174 -0.84 4.84 -12.78
CA SER A 174 -1.22 3.43 -12.66
C SER A 174 -2.54 3.20 -13.40
N ASN A 175 -2.50 2.57 -14.57
CA ASN A 175 -3.67 2.53 -15.44
C ASN A 175 -4.64 1.45 -14.91
N SER A 176 -5.54 1.87 -14.01
CA SER A 176 -6.60 1.02 -13.45
C SER A 176 -7.53 0.46 -14.53
N GLU A 177 -7.50 1.04 -15.74
CA GLU A 177 -8.17 0.54 -16.95
C GLU A 177 -7.69 -0.85 -17.41
N LEU A 178 -6.48 -1.28 -17.00
CA LEU A 178 -5.91 -2.58 -17.36
C LEU A 178 -6.28 -3.71 -16.37
N LEU A 179 -7.11 -3.41 -15.37
CA LEU A 179 -7.56 -4.36 -14.38
C LEU A 179 -8.90 -4.96 -14.79
N SER A 180 -9.10 -6.24 -14.49
CA SER A 180 -10.43 -6.83 -14.57
C SER A 180 -11.38 -6.17 -13.56
N ASP A 181 -12.69 -6.29 -13.75
CA ASP A 181 -13.69 -5.75 -12.81
C ASP A 181 -13.46 -6.27 -11.37
N ALA A 182 -13.10 -7.56 -11.25
CA ALA A 182 -12.80 -8.18 -9.96
C ALA A 182 -11.55 -7.58 -9.30
N GLN A 183 -10.48 -7.35 -10.07
CA GLN A 183 -9.26 -6.70 -9.59
C GLN A 183 -9.49 -5.22 -9.24
N TYR A 184 -10.32 -4.52 -10.02
CA TYR A 184 -10.68 -3.13 -9.76
C TYR A 184 -11.49 -2.98 -8.48
N ASP A 185 -12.44 -3.89 -8.21
CA ASP A 185 -13.26 -3.84 -7.00
C ASP A 185 -12.43 -3.96 -5.71
N ILE A 186 -11.28 -4.65 -5.72
CA ILE A 186 -10.34 -4.72 -4.58
C ILE A 186 -9.82 -3.34 -4.18
N ILE A 187 -9.54 -2.48 -5.16
CA ILE A 187 -8.91 -1.16 -4.96
C ILE A 187 -9.92 0.00 -5.01
N LYS A 188 -11.09 -0.20 -5.60
CA LYS A 188 -12.16 0.80 -5.76
C LYS A 188 -12.67 1.36 -4.43
N PHE A 189 -12.62 0.59 -3.34
CA PHE A 189 -12.99 1.08 -2.01
C PHE A 189 -12.12 2.25 -1.53
N GLN A 190 -11.00 2.52 -2.21
CA GLN A 190 -10.10 3.64 -1.95
C GLN A 190 -10.33 4.85 -2.86
N ASP A 191 -11.21 4.74 -3.86
CA ASP A 191 -11.43 5.78 -4.86
C ASP A 191 -11.92 7.10 -4.21
N LYS A 192 -11.39 8.21 -4.75
CA LYS A 192 -11.18 9.57 -4.22
C LYS A 192 -12.24 10.23 -3.32
N LYS A 193 -13.47 9.71 -3.21
CA LYS A 193 -14.54 10.39 -2.45
C LYS A 193 -14.35 10.33 -0.94
N THR A 194 -13.72 9.28 -0.40
CA THR A 194 -13.59 9.09 1.05
C THR A 194 -12.40 9.84 1.64
N PHE A 195 -11.30 10.02 0.89
CA PHE A 195 -10.09 10.69 1.39
C PHE A 195 -10.18 12.22 1.33
N GLN A 196 -10.88 12.79 0.34
CA GLN A 196 -11.11 14.24 0.29
C GLN A 196 -11.90 14.75 1.50
N ILE A 197 -12.80 13.93 2.07
CA ILE A 197 -13.55 14.28 3.28
C ILE A 197 -12.58 14.49 4.47
N ARG A 198 -11.53 13.67 4.59
CA ARG A 198 -10.54 13.81 5.67
C ARG A 198 -9.72 15.09 5.57
N PHE A 199 -9.29 15.47 4.37
CA PHE A 199 -8.55 16.72 4.16
C PHE A 199 -9.44 17.96 4.37
N LYS A 200 -10.68 17.93 3.87
CA LYS A 200 -11.65 19.01 4.12
C LYS A 200 -11.99 19.17 5.60
N LEU A 201 -12.13 18.06 6.34
CA LEU A 201 -12.34 18.10 7.79
C LEU A 201 -11.13 18.69 8.52
N TRP A 202 -9.90 18.37 8.09
CA TRP A 202 -8.68 18.94 8.63
C TRP A 202 -8.54 20.44 8.33
N GLU A 203 -8.88 20.87 7.12
CA GLU A 203 -8.90 22.29 6.73
C GLU A 203 -9.99 23.07 7.49
N CYS A 204 -11.19 22.51 7.64
CA CYS A 204 -12.24 23.10 8.46
C CYS A 204 -11.82 23.21 9.93
N LEU A 205 -11.13 22.19 10.48
CA LEU A 205 -10.62 22.24 11.84
C LEU A 205 -9.57 23.35 11.98
N LYS A 206 -8.62 23.47 11.04
CA LYS A 206 -7.65 24.57 11.06
C LYS A 206 -8.34 25.94 10.99
N GLY A 207 -9.31 26.13 10.11
CA GLY A 207 -10.06 27.40 10.00
C GLY A 207 -10.98 27.73 11.20
N VAL A 208 -11.10 26.83 12.18
CA VAL A 208 -11.81 27.07 13.45
C VAL A 208 -10.82 27.39 14.59
N PHE A 209 -9.54 27.06 14.42
CA PHE A 209 -8.47 27.32 15.40
C PHE A 209 -7.53 28.48 15.03
N ASP A 210 -7.67 29.03 13.81
CA ASP A 210 -7.13 30.34 13.37
C ASP A 210 -8.24 31.40 13.39
#